data_AF-W6THL3-F1
#
_entry.id   AF-W6THL3-F1
#
_cell.length_a   1.000
_cell.length_b   1.000
_cell.length_c   1.000
_cell.angle_alpha   90.00
_cell.angle_beta   90.00
_cell.angle_gamma   90.00
#
_symmetry.space_group_name_H-M   'P 1'
#
loop_
_entity.id
_entity.type
_entity.pdbx_description
1 polymer ?
#
loop_
_entity_poly.entity_id
_entity_poly.type
_entity_poly.pdbx_seq_one_letter_code
_entity_poly.pdbx_strand_id
1 'polypeptide(L)'
;MKLRYNPHAKNNQLWKYKADEGKNINGTIINPYALLAYQMPMLLNLVGFLYEGQTYIGNARYVSTMQDKGWGSDFFYHNFSLISKIQVIENLTLDVLFKFSTAPSYTEDTVGLADITKKVSTNNSYVYYDSIGLSLTYKI
;
A
#
# COMPACT_ATOMS: atom_id res chain seq x y z
N MET A 1 -11.63 6.05 -7.29
CA MET A 1 -11.82 4.78 -8.04
C MET A 1 -10.99 4.87 -9.32
N LYS A 2 -10.16 3.87 -9.61
CA LYS A 2 -9.28 3.87 -10.79
C LYS A 2 -9.53 2.61 -11.64
N LEU A 3 -9.70 2.78 -12.94
CA LEU A 3 -9.77 1.69 -13.91
C LEU A 3 -8.36 1.35 -14.39
N ARG A 4 -8.00 0.06 -14.40
CA ARG A 4 -6.80 -0.44 -15.07
C ARG A 4 -7.22 -1.24 -16.29
N TYR A 5 -6.69 -0.86 -17.46
CA TYR A 5 -6.99 -1.50 -18.72
C TYR A 5 -5.71 -1.84 -19.49
N ASN A 6 -5.64 -3.09 -19.94
CA ASN A 6 -4.68 -3.56 -20.93
C ASN A 6 -5.47 -4.16 -22.11
N PRO A 7 -5.39 -3.58 -23.32
CA PRO A 7 -6.13 -4.05 -24.50
C PRO A 7 -5.69 -5.44 -24.99
N HIS A 8 -4.50 -5.91 -24.59
CA HIS A 8 -3.97 -7.21 -25.00
C HIS A 8 -4.31 -8.35 -24.04
N ALA A 9 -5.01 -8.06 -22.93
CA ALA A 9 -5.43 -9.05 -21.95
C ALA A 9 -6.96 -9.23 -21.97
N LYS A 10 -7.44 -10.48 -22.06
CA LYS A 10 -8.87 -10.78 -21.87
C LYS A 10 -9.28 -10.50 -20.42
N ASN A 11 -10.57 -10.28 -20.17
CA ASN A 11 -11.11 -9.84 -18.86
C ASN A 11 -10.70 -10.70 -17.64
N ASN A 12 -10.26 -11.94 -17.83
CA ASN A 12 -9.81 -12.85 -16.77
C ASN A 12 -8.40 -13.44 -17.03
N GLN A 13 -7.60 -12.81 -17.89
CA GLN A 13 -6.29 -13.35 -18.26
C GLN A 13 -5.17 -12.66 -17.48
N LEU A 14 -4.43 -13.47 -16.72
CA LEU A 14 -3.19 -13.08 -16.05
C LEU A 14 -2.05 -13.12 -17.07
N TRP A 15 -1.17 -12.12 -17.07
CA TRP A 15 0.00 -12.10 -17.94
C TRP A 15 1.26 -12.33 -17.11
N LYS A 16 1.89 -13.47 -17.38
CA LYS A 16 3.01 -14.05 -16.63
C LYS A 16 4.33 -13.25 -16.72
N TYR A 17 4.49 -12.41 -17.75
CA TYR A 17 5.80 -11.86 -18.13
C TYR A 17 6.02 -10.37 -17.81
N LYS A 18 5.18 -9.72 -17.00
CA LYS A 18 5.63 -8.59 -16.18
C LYS A 18 5.41 -8.95 -14.72
N ALA A 19 6.49 -9.38 -14.07
CA ALA A 19 6.53 -9.68 -12.66
C ALA A 19 6.30 -8.40 -11.84
N ASP A 20 5.04 -8.06 -11.61
CA ASP A 20 4.62 -7.04 -10.63
C ASP A 20 3.56 -7.67 -9.73
N GLU A 21 3.96 -8.44 -8.71
CA GLU A 21 3.19 -8.72 -7.48
C GLU A 21 1.64 -8.91 -7.62
N GLY A 22 1.15 -9.59 -8.67
CA GLY A 22 -0.29 -9.77 -8.90
C GLY A 22 -1.08 -8.52 -9.36
N LYS A 23 -0.42 -7.41 -9.72
CA LYS A 23 -1.03 -6.11 -10.12
C LYS A 23 -1.61 -6.06 -11.55
N ASN A 24 -1.88 -7.24 -12.12
CA ASN A 24 -1.91 -7.50 -13.56
C ASN A 24 -3.29 -7.91 -14.11
N ILE A 25 -4.35 -7.53 -13.41
CA ILE A 25 -5.73 -7.87 -13.79
C ILE A 25 -6.46 -6.60 -14.20
N ASN A 26 -7.18 -6.69 -15.33
CA ASN A 26 -8.12 -5.65 -15.75
C ASN A 26 -9.25 -5.59 -14.73
N GLY A 27 -9.48 -4.41 -14.15
CA GLY A 27 -10.45 -4.29 -13.09
C GLY A 27 -10.50 -2.92 -12.47
N THR A 28 -11.41 -2.80 -11.53
CA THR A 28 -11.59 -1.59 -10.74
C THR A 28 -10.84 -1.73 -9.43
N ILE A 29 -10.05 -0.71 -9.11
CA ILE A 29 -9.38 -0.59 -7.82
C ILE A 29 -10.02 0.55 -7.04
N ILE A 30 -10.25 0.29 -5.75
CA ILE A 30 -10.56 1.32 -4.76
C ILE A 30 -9.31 1.62 -3.94
N ASN A 31 -9.05 2.90 -3.75
CA ASN A 31 -7.93 3.42 -2.98
C ASN A 31 -8.48 4.33 -1.87
N PRO A 32 -8.97 3.77 -0.75
CA PRO A 32 -9.42 4.61 0.36
C PRO A 32 -8.24 5.42 0.91
N TYR A 33 -8.50 6.67 1.24
CA TYR A 33 -7.55 7.61 1.80
C TYR A 33 -8.23 8.37 2.92
N ALA A 34 -7.63 8.39 4.11
CA ALA A 34 -8.17 9.12 5.26
C ALA A 34 -7.04 9.77 6.06
N LEU A 35 -7.15 11.07 6.30
CA LEU A 35 -6.22 11.83 7.11
C LEU A 35 -6.97 12.38 8.33
N LEU A 36 -6.49 12.04 9.51
CA LEU A 36 -6.87 12.67 10.77
C LEU A 36 -5.68 13.47 11.27
N ALA A 37 -5.77 14.80 11.24
CA ALA A 37 -4.70 15.67 11.70
C ALA A 37 -5.23 16.74 12.66
N TYR A 38 -4.38 17.15 13.59
CA TYR A 38 -4.66 18.19 14.56
C TYR A 38 -3.57 19.27 14.51
N GLN A 39 -4.00 20.52 14.39
CA GLN A 39 -3.12 21.69 14.46
C GLN A 39 -2.87 22.02 15.93
N MET A 40 -1.61 21.97 16.33
CA MET A 40 -1.15 22.23 17.68
C MET A 40 -0.63 23.66 17.80
N PRO A 41 -0.90 24.38 18.91
CA PRO A 41 -0.43 25.76 19.12
C PRO A 41 0.97 25.80 19.74
N MET A 42 1.91 24.98 19.25
CA MET A 42 3.29 24.90 19.77
C MET A 42 4.29 24.58 18.65
N LEU A 43 5.58 24.41 18.98
CA LEU A 43 6.65 24.11 18.00
C LEU A 43 6.32 22.90 17.14
N LEU A 44 5.79 21.83 17.73
CA LEU A 44 5.06 20.82 16.98
C LEU A 44 3.74 21.46 16.56
N ASN A 45 3.62 21.86 15.30
CA ASN A 45 2.49 22.64 14.82
C ASN A 45 1.38 21.76 14.21
N LEU A 46 1.71 20.54 13.78
CA LEU A 46 0.76 19.57 13.27
C LEU A 46 1.20 18.17 13.67
N VAL A 47 0.24 17.37 14.07
CA VAL A 47 0.37 15.91 14.20
C VAL A 47 -0.82 15.26 13.54
N GLY A 48 -0.60 14.15 12.85
CA GLY A 48 -1.67 13.45 12.17
C GLY A 48 -1.36 11.99 11.92
N PHE A 49 -2.42 11.26 11.63
CA PHE A 49 -2.43 9.88 11.19
C PHE A 49 -3.05 9.82 9.80
N LEU A 50 -2.31 9.23 8.87
CA LEU A 50 -2.73 9.00 7.51
C LEU A 50 -2.92 7.50 7.28
N TYR A 51 -4.08 7.14 6.76
CA TYR A 51 -4.38 5.81 6.27
C TYR A 51 -4.54 5.82 4.76
N GLU A 52 -3.87 4.89 4.09
CA GLU A 52 -4.03 4.62 2.67
C GLU A 52 -4.30 3.13 2.46
N GLY A 53 -5.34 2.80 1.70
CA GLY A 53 -5.62 1.42 1.32
C GLY A 53 -5.59 1.22 -0.19
N GLN A 54 -5.51 -0.04 -0.60
CA GLN A 54 -5.70 -0.43 -1.98
C GLN A 54 -6.28 -1.84 -2.08
N THR A 55 -7.37 -2.00 -2.83
CA THR A 55 -7.92 -3.32 -3.16
C THR A 55 -8.70 -3.34 -4.47
N TYR A 56 -8.80 -4.52 -5.08
CA TYR A 56 -9.68 -4.76 -6.22
C TYR A 56 -11.13 -4.94 -5.78
N ILE A 57 -12.07 -4.48 -6.59
CA ILE A 57 -13.51 -4.67 -6.37
C ILE A 57 -14.17 -5.38 -7.55
N GLY A 58 -15.33 -6.00 -7.29
CA GLY A 58 -16.09 -6.76 -8.29
C GLY A 58 -15.39 -8.05 -8.71
N ASN A 59 -15.63 -8.48 -9.95
CA ASN A 59 -15.13 -9.75 -10.48
C ASN A 59 -13.60 -9.87 -10.42
N ALA A 60 -12.86 -8.77 -10.60
CA ALA A 60 -11.40 -8.77 -10.60
C ALA A 60 -10.78 -9.31 -9.29
N ARG A 61 -11.48 -9.21 -8.16
CA ARG A 61 -11.05 -9.75 -6.87
C ARG A 61 -10.90 -11.27 -6.88
N TYR A 62 -11.70 -11.98 -7.70
CA TYR A 62 -11.79 -13.44 -7.70
C TYR A 62 -11.01 -14.12 -8.83
N VAL A 63 -10.39 -13.37 -9.74
CA VAL A 63 -9.76 -13.93 -10.95
C VAL A 63 -8.47 -14.70 -10.65
N SER A 64 -7.75 -14.35 -9.59
CA SER A 64 -6.47 -14.98 -9.24
C SER A 64 -6.25 -14.97 -7.74
N THR A 65 -7.20 -15.55 -7.01
CA THR A 65 -7.11 -15.61 -5.55
C THR A 65 -5.89 -16.42 -5.11
N MET A 66 -5.35 -16.10 -3.94
CA MET A 66 -4.32 -16.96 -3.33
C MET A 66 -4.84 -18.39 -3.06
N GLN A 67 -6.15 -18.53 -2.79
CA GLN A 67 -6.78 -19.83 -2.51
C GLN A 67 -6.65 -20.82 -3.68
N ASP A 68 -6.71 -20.32 -4.92
CA ASP A 68 -6.59 -21.15 -6.14
C ASP A 68 -5.15 -21.21 -6.68
N LYS A 69 -4.14 -20.92 -5.85
CA LYS A 69 -2.72 -20.79 -6.24
C LYS A 69 -2.49 -19.70 -7.31
N GLY A 70 -3.36 -18.69 -7.30
CA GLY A 70 -3.22 -17.48 -8.09
C GLY A 70 -2.14 -16.54 -7.53
N TRP A 71 -2.11 -15.32 -8.04
CA TRP A 71 -1.11 -14.30 -7.72
C TRP A 71 -1.61 -13.33 -6.62
N GLY A 72 -2.83 -13.56 -6.11
CA GLY A 72 -3.45 -12.83 -5.02
C GLY A 72 -4.22 -11.57 -5.45
N SER A 73 -5.12 -11.69 -6.41
CA SER A 73 -6.03 -10.61 -6.80
C SER A 73 -6.94 -10.11 -5.67
N ASP A 74 -7.05 -10.91 -4.61
CA ASP A 74 -7.81 -10.68 -3.39
C ASP A 74 -7.04 -9.87 -2.32
N PHE A 75 -5.78 -9.49 -2.59
CA PHE A 75 -5.00 -8.72 -1.62
C PHE A 75 -5.62 -7.36 -1.29
N PHE A 76 -5.56 -7.03 0.00
CA PHE A 76 -5.80 -5.70 0.51
C PHE A 76 -4.48 -5.17 1.09
N TYR A 77 -4.03 -4.04 0.55
CA TYR A 77 -2.84 -3.36 1.04
C TYR A 77 -3.26 -2.22 1.96
N HIS A 78 -2.65 -2.15 3.13
CA HIS A 78 -2.84 -1.08 4.10
C HIS A 78 -1.50 -0.38 4.33
N ASN A 79 -1.50 0.95 4.25
CA ASN A 79 -0.42 1.79 4.70
C ASN A 79 -0.94 2.72 5.80
N PHE A 80 -0.13 2.89 6.83
CA PHE A 80 -0.38 3.76 7.96
C PHE A 80 0.80 4.69 8.11
N SER A 81 0.57 6.00 8.19
CA SER A 81 1.64 6.97 8.37
C SER A 81 1.36 7.90 9.53
N LEU A 82 2.37 8.12 10.36
CA LEU A 82 2.39 9.22 11.31
C LEU A 82 3.01 10.43 10.63
N ILE A 83 2.31 11.55 10.65
CA ILE A 83 2.75 12.79 10.04
C ILE A 83 2.91 13.82 11.15
N SER A 84 4.01 14.54 11.15
CA SER A 84 4.21 15.66 12.05
C SER A 84 4.89 16.80 11.32
N LYS A 85 4.57 18.03 11.73
CA LYS A 85 5.27 19.21 11.26
C LYS A 85 5.75 20.02 12.44
N ILE A 86 7.02 20.40 12.38
CA ILE A 86 7.76 21.07 13.45
C ILE A 86 8.20 22.42 12.90
N GLN A 87 7.80 23.50 13.54
CA GLN A 87 8.34 24.82 13.31
C GLN A 87 9.67 24.93 14.08
N VAL A 88 10.77 25.04 13.33
CA VAL A 88 12.13 25.13 13.90
C VAL A 88 12.43 26.57 14.27
N ILE A 89 12.14 27.49 13.34
CA ILE A 89 12.12 28.95 13.53
C ILE A 89 10.95 29.52 12.72
N GLU A 90 10.64 30.81 12.85
CA GLU A 90 9.47 31.43 12.19
C GLU A 90 9.36 31.09 10.70
N ASN A 91 10.50 31.14 9.99
CA ASN A 91 10.59 30.92 8.55
C ASN A 91 11.02 29.50 8.15
N LEU A 92 11.21 28.58 9.09
CA LEU A 92 11.71 27.23 8.81
C LEU A 92 10.83 26.17 9.44
N THR A 93 10.35 25.25 8.61
CA THR A 93 9.52 24.12 9.04
C THR A 93 10.12 22.81 8.57
N LEU A 94 10.05 21.80 9.44
CA LEU A 94 10.43 20.42 9.17
C LEU A 94 9.18 19.55 9.23
N ASP A 95 8.85 18.92 8.11
CA ASP A 95 7.78 17.93 8.00
C ASP A 95 8.43 16.53 8.09
N VAL A 96 7.86 15.67 8.93
CA VAL A 96 8.31 14.29 9.16
C VAL A 96 7.15 13.35 8.91
N LEU A 97 7.42 12.27 8.19
CA LEU A 97 6.47 11.22 7.89
C LEU A 97 7.10 9.86 8.23
N PHE A 98 6.47 9.09 9.10
CA PHE A 98 6.84 7.70 9.37
C PHE A 98 5.80 6.79 8.75
N LYS A 99 6.19 5.94 7.82
CA LYS A 99 5.29 5.05 7.08
C LYS A 99 5.49 3.59 7.47
N PHE A 100 4.37 2.93 7.70
CA PHE A 100 4.25 1.50 7.94
C PHE A 100 3.34 0.91 6.87
N SER A 101 3.68 -0.29 6.41
CA SER A 101 2.94 -0.99 5.36
C SER A 101 2.60 -2.40 5.83
N THR A 102 1.57 -3.00 5.25
CA THR A 102 1.23 -4.41 5.49
C THR A 102 1.66 -5.29 4.33
N ALA A 103 2.17 -6.47 4.64
CA ALA A 103 2.41 -7.53 3.65
C ALA A 103 1.75 -8.83 4.10
N PRO A 104 1.34 -9.70 3.15
CA PRO A 104 0.81 -11.02 3.48
C PRO A 104 1.89 -11.90 4.11
N SER A 105 1.47 -12.72 5.07
CA SER A 105 2.30 -13.77 5.67
C SER A 105 2.18 -15.06 4.87
N TYR A 106 3.30 -15.75 4.67
CA TYR A 106 3.38 -17.03 3.97
C TYR A 106 3.86 -18.14 4.90
N THR A 107 3.53 -19.38 4.57
CA THR A 107 4.00 -20.57 5.29
C THR A 107 5.53 -20.70 5.21
N GLU A 108 6.14 -21.23 6.27
CA GLU A 108 7.61 -21.37 6.39
C GLU A 108 8.20 -22.18 5.22
N ASP A 109 7.51 -23.23 4.77
CA ASP A 109 7.94 -24.10 3.67
C ASP A 109 8.04 -23.38 2.32
N THR A 110 7.30 -22.29 2.14
CA THR A 110 7.17 -21.63 0.82
C THR A 110 7.64 -20.19 0.80
N VAL A 111 7.86 -19.54 1.95
CA VAL A 111 8.23 -18.12 2.04
C VAL A 111 9.52 -17.77 1.26
N GLY A 112 10.49 -18.70 1.23
CA GLY A 112 11.78 -18.55 0.55
C GLY A 112 11.76 -18.80 -0.95
N LEU A 113 10.63 -19.24 -1.53
CA LEU A 113 10.54 -19.48 -2.97
C LEU A 113 10.55 -18.16 -3.74
N ALA A 114 11.35 -18.08 -4.81
CA ALA A 114 11.37 -16.90 -5.68
C ALA A 114 10.07 -16.74 -6.48
N ASP A 115 9.40 -17.86 -6.79
CA ASP A 115 8.13 -17.88 -7.51
C ASP A 115 6.96 -17.68 -6.55
N ILE A 116 6.32 -16.51 -6.64
CA ILE A 116 5.20 -16.12 -5.77
C ILE A 116 3.98 -17.05 -5.92
N THR A 117 3.80 -17.68 -7.09
CA THR A 117 2.67 -18.60 -7.33
C THR A 117 2.79 -19.91 -6.55
N LYS A 118 4.00 -20.21 -6.06
CA LYS A 118 4.28 -21.37 -5.22
C LYS A 118 4.24 -21.03 -3.73
N LYS A 119 4.06 -19.76 -3.37
CA LYS A 119 3.90 -19.33 -1.99
C LYS A 119 2.49 -19.59 -1.51
N VAL A 120 2.36 -20.16 -0.32
CA VAL A 120 1.07 -20.41 0.33
C VAL A 120 0.88 -19.36 1.42
N SER A 121 -0.12 -18.50 1.25
CA SER A 121 -0.50 -17.47 2.23
C SER A 121 -1.12 -18.13 3.47
N THR A 122 -0.84 -17.58 4.65
CA THR A 122 -1.49 -18.00 5.90
C THR A 122 -2.81 -17.26 6.17
N ASN A 123 -3.30 -16.47 5.21
CA ASN A 123 -4.42 -15.52 5.36
C ASN A 123 -4.25 -14.49 6.48
N ASN A 124 -3.02 -14.31 6.96
CA ASN A 124 -2.66 -13.26 7.89
C ASN A 124 -1.77 -12.25 7.16
N SER A 125 -1.67 -11.06 7.73
CA SER A 125 -0.75 -10.01 7.29
C SER A 125 0.06 -9.53 8.49
N TYR A 126 1.26 -9.06 8.23
CA TYR A 126 2.10 -8.40 9.24
C TYR A 126 2.33 -6.94 8.85
N VAL A 127 2.54 -6.10 9.86
CA VAL A 127 2.92 -4.70 9.69
C VAL A 127 4.45 -4.61 9.74
N TYR A 128 5.05 -3.87 8.82
CA TYR A 128 6.47 -3.57 8.82
C TYR A 128 6.72 -2.08 8.61
N TYR A 129 7.88 -1.63 9.08
CA TYR A 129 8.38 -0.29 8.78
C TYR A 129 8.74 -0.21 7.28
N ASP A 130 8.11 0.74 6.58
CA ASP A 130 8.33 0.93 5.14
C ASP A 130 9.39 2.01 4.90
N SER A 131 9.15 3.21 5.41
CA SER A 131 10.02 4.35 5.15
C SER A 131 9.84 5.50 6.14
N ILE A 132 10.84 6.40 6.14
CA ILE A 132 10.76 7.71 6.77
C ILE A 132 10.93 8.78 5.68
N GLY A 133 10.06 9.78 5.69
CA GLY A 133 10.12 10.96 4.83
C GLY A 133 10.43 12.19 5.67
N LEU A 134 11.34 13.03 5.17
CA LEU A 134 11.69 14.32 5.76
C LEU A 134 11.59 15.39 4.68
N SER A 135 10.98 16.52 5.00
CA SER A 135 10.91 17.68 4.12
C SER A 135 11.20 18.94 4.91
N LEU A 136 12.16 19.74 4.45
CA LEU A 136 12.53 21.01 5.08
C LEU A 136 12.06 22.15 4.17
N THR A 137 11.23 23.04 4.71
CA THR A 137 10.67 24.17 3.96
C THR A 137 11.07 25.49 4.62
N TYR A 138 11.73 26.36 3.86
CA TYR A 138 12.05 27.74 4.24
C TYR A 138 11.11 28.72 3.52
N LYS A 139 10.46 29.60 4.27
CA LYS A 139 9.56 30.63 3.72
C LYS A 139 10.30 31.96 3.66
N ILE A 140 10.36 32.54 2.45
CA ILE A 140 10.92 33.89 2.19
C ILE A 140 9.87 34.94 2.52
#